data_AF-A0A1M6RSS8-F1
#
_entry.id   AF-A0A1M6RSS8-F1
#
_cell.length_a   1.000
_cell.length_b   1.000
_cell.length_c   1.000
_cell.angle_alpha   90.00
_cell.angle_beta   90.00
_cell.angle_gamma   90.00
#
_symmetry.space_group_name_H-M   'P 1'
#
loop_
_entity.id
_entity.type
_entity.pdbx_description
1 polymer ?
#
loop_
_entity_poly.entity_id
_entity_poly.type
_entity_poly.pdbx_seq_one_letter_code
_entity_poly.pdbx_strand_id
1 'polypeptide(L)'
;MTILKNALYVGCVAGVCSALTFGLVACGDSGNGSASEEQEEILSSSSAKIDNEADDDLESSSSVRASSSSEEVDFEEFNPAISYSDFKDSRDNKRYKTVTIGNQLWMAENLNYKSSNSFCYDDKTDNCEDYGALYYWGDAQDVCPDGWHLPSKDEWQELFDAVGSDPGKKLKATFSWDDDGNGTDKYGFRVLASGYKKGNEFLEQDDYASFWSSDEFDLKNAISWRFTSTDGGVRKNTLEKSIYRSVRCVNDRSVNSKYDVEVMTSSDLSKYACSEKTKGQTAYIKDVEQELICAYDYDLEDYMWMDEEDITPPSSSSSDDDDDDDDDDDGNLSSSSTLPSSSSVTPASSSGDSGSYDLVLDEVDDLGVYACDEDMEGTTAYIADLDVVVVCTYDEDLEYYDWFDYSAP
;
A
#
# COMPACT_ATOMS: atom_id res chain seq x y z
N MET A 1 -29.90 1.75 26.33
CA MET A 1 -31.33 2.13 26.20
C MET A 1 -31.35 3.65 26.00
N THR A 2 -31.96 4.19 24.93
CA THR A 2 -32.14 5.66 24.69
C THR A 2 -30.80 6.43 24.48
N ILE A 3 -30.41 6.87 23.28
CA ILE A 3 -30.89 8.01 22.46
C ILE A 3 -30.71 9.40 23.12
N LEU A 4 -29.64 10.13 22.74
CA LEU A 4 -29.50 11.59 22.48
C LEU A 4 -27.97 11.90 22.49
N LYS A 5 -27.29 12.60 21.56
CA LYS A 5 -27.57 13.73 20.66
C LYS A 5 -27.76 15.11 21.33
N ASN A 6 -26.69 15.90 21.40
CA ASN A 6 -26.48 17.21 20.71
C ASN A 6 -25.21 17.86 21.29
N ALA A 7 -24.22 18.36 20.53
CA ALA A 7 -24.24 19.30 19.39
C ALA A 7 -24.44 20.78 19.82
N LEU A 8 -23.42 21.61 19.60
CA LEU A 8 -23.43 23.04 19.94
C LEU A 8 -22.57 23.86 18.94
N TYR A 9 -23.21 24.61 18.04
CA TYR A 9 -22.79 25.98 17.73
C TYR A 9 -23.94 26.80 17.12
N VAL A 10 -23.92 28.12 17.36
CA VAL A 10 -24.97 29.10 17.03
C VAL A 10 -24.28 30.42 16.66
N GLY A 11 -24.72 31.25 15.70
CA GLY A 11 -25.84 31.16 14.76
C GLY A 11 -26.25 32.56 14.23
N CYS A 12 -27.35 32.65 13.47
CA CYS A 12 -27.98 33.89 12.97
C CYS A 12 -27.16 34.70 11.92
N VAL A 13 -27.71 35.62 11.10
CA VAL A 13 -29.01 36.35 11.07
C VAL A 13 -29.66 36.25 9.67
N ALA A 14 -30.98 36.49 9.54
CA ALA A 14 -31.74 36.35 8.28
C ALA A 14 -32.54 37.61 7.86
N GLY A 15 -32.94 37.67 6.58
CA GLY A 15 -33.85 38.67 5.98
C GLY A 15 -33.45 39.06 4.54
N VAL A 16 -34.34 39.37 3.59
CA VAL A 16 -35.82 39.51 3.62
C VAL A 16 -36.39 39.06 2.25
N CYS A 17 -37.57 38.41 2.24
CA CYS A 17 -38.27 38.03 1.01
C CYS A 17 -39.18 39.16 0.49
N SER A 18 -39.43 39.18 -0.83
CA SER A 18 -40.67 39.74 -1.41
C SER A 18 -40.97 39.08 -2.76
N ALA A 19 -42.23 38.73 -2.97
CA ALA A 19 -42.72 38.07 -4.18
C ALA A 19 -43.76 38.93 -4.90
N LEU A 20 -43.89 38.77 -6.21
CA LEU A 20 -45.00 39.28 -7.01
C LEU A 20 -45.37 38.26 -8.09
N THR A 21 -46.66 38.19 -8.42
CA THR A 21 -47.25 37.20 -9.33
C THR A 21 -48.20 37.88 -10.31
N PHE A 22 -48.77 37.09 -11.24
CA PHE A 22 -49.64 37.47 -12.37
C PHE A 22 -48.91 38.13 -13.56
N GLY A 23 -49.29 37.85 -14.81
CA GLY A 23 -50.36 36.93 -15.26
C GLY A 23 -50.39 36.68 -16.78
N LEU A 24 -51.34 35.83 -17.20
CA LEU A 24 -51.55 35.41 -18.59
C LEU A 24 -52.16 36.51 -19.48
N VAL A 25 -51.79 36.53 -20.77
CA VAL A 25 -52.64 36.93 -21.92
C VAL A 25 -52.05 36.34 -23.22
N ALA A 26 -52.84 36.21 -24.29
CA ALA A 26 -52.49 35.46 -25.50
C ALA A 26 -52.97 36.13 -26.81
N CYS A 27 -52.67 35.45 -27.94
CA CYS A 27 -53.17 35.62 -29.32
C CYS A 27 -52.52 36.65 -30.26
N GLY A 28 -52.37 36.24 -31.53
CA GLY A 28 -52.15 37.09 -32.71
C GLY A 28 -50.75 37.06 -33.32
N ASP A 29 -50.52 36.92 -34.64
CA ASP A 29 -50.98 35.99 -35.70
C ASP A 29 -50.37 36.46 -37.06
N SER A 30 -50.43 35.66 -38.13
CA SER A 30 -49.86 35.86 -39.49
C SER A 30 -48.32 35.77 -39.56
N GLY A 31 -47.69 35.14 -40.56
CA GLY A 31 -48.11 34.40 -41.78
C GLY A 31 -46.85 34.16 -42.65
N ASN A 32 -46.78 33.26 -43.65
CA ASN A 32 -47.80 32.53 -44.37
C ASN A 32 -47.21 31.33 -45.17
N GLY A 33 -47.88 30.17 -45.14
CA GLY A 33 -47.96 29.17 -46.23
C GLY A 33 -46.83 28.12 -46.35
N SER A 34 -47.12 26.83 -46.67
CA SER A 34 -48.41 26.16 -46.88
C SER A 34 -48.33 24.63 -46.68
N ALA A 35 -49.44 24.06 -46.19
CA ALA A 35 -50.12 22.80 -46.56
C ALA A 35 -49.42 21.75 -47.48
N SER A 36 -49.65 20.43 -47.31
CA SER A 36 -50.44 19.67 -46.30
C SER A 36 -50.23 18.15 -46.42
N GLU A 37 -50.63 17.40 -45.37
CA GLU A 37 -51.27 16.04 -45.40
C GLU A 37 -50.54 14.83 -46.07
N GLU A 38 -50.58 13.59 -45.54
CA GLU A 38 -51.00 13.05 -44.22
C GLU A 38 -50.56 11.55 -44.08
N GLN A 39 -50.89 10.92 -42.93
CA GLN A 39 -50.95 9.47 -42.63
C GLN A 39 -49.68 8.75 -42.08
N GLU A 40 -49.84 8.18 -40.87
CA GLU A 40 -49.00 7.17 -40.22
C GLU A 40 -49.67 5.76 -40.31
N GLU A 41 -49.11 4.78 -39.58
CA GLU A 41 -49.62 3.41 -39.31
C GLU A 41 -49.49 2.37 -40.47
N ILE A 42 -49.21 1.08 -40.24
CA ILE A 42 -49.05 0.27 -38.99
C ILE A 42 -48.08 -0.95 -39.16
N LEU A 43 -47.31 -1.21 -38.10
CA LEU A 43 -46.96 -2.51 -37.46
C LEU A 43 -46.48 -3.78 -38.25
N SER A 44 -45.25 -4.19 -37.92
CA SER A 44 -44.89 -5.47 -37.24
C SER A 44 -44.56 -6.79 -37.99
N SER A 45 -43.49 -7.45 -37.50
CA SER A 45 -43.14 -8.89 -37.59
C SER A 45 -42.65 -9.43 -38.97
N SER A 46 -41.96 -10.57 -39.10
CA SER A 46 -41.64 -11.69 -38.17
C SER A 46 -40.25 -12.30 -38.45
N SER A 47 -39.73 -13.15 -37.55
CA SER A 47 -38.45 -13.88 -37.68
C SER A 47 -38.60 -15.39 -37.93
N ALA A 48 -37.74 -16.00 -38.76
CA ALA A 48 -37.30 -17.42 -38.76
C ALA A 48 -36.02 -17.53 -39.62
N LYS A 49 -34.95 -18.33 -39.38
CA LYS A 49 -34.67 -19.64 -38.72
C LYS A 49 -34.99 -20.91 -39.51
N ILE A 50 -34.32 -22.02 -39.13
CA ILE A 50 -34.25 -23.37 -39.72
C ILE A 50 -33.11 -23.46 -40.77
N ASP A 51 -31.92 -24.03 -40.51
CA ASP A 51 -31.45 -25.19 -39.68
C ASP A 51 -31.80 -26.55 -40.37
N ASN A 52 -31.06 -27.67 -40.36
CA ASN A 52 -29.94 -28.20 -39.55
C ASN A 52 -28.65 -28.48 -40.42
N GLU A 53 -27.85 -29.57 -40.49
CA GLU A 53 -27.78 -30.97 -39.98
C GLU A 53 -26.29 -31.51 -40.01
N ALA A 54 -25.97 -32.79 -39.71
CA ALA A 54 -24.58 -33.32 -39.50
C ALA A 54 -24.31 -34.77 -40.02
N ASP A 55 -23.05 -35.29 -39.92
CA ASP A 55 -22.66 -36.67 -39.51
C ASP A 55 -21.10 -36.95 -39.55
N ASP A 56 -20.67 -38.08 -38.96
CA ASP A 56 -19.28 -38.49 -38.55
C ASP A 56 -18.32 -39.04 -39.64
N ASP A 57 -16.98 -39.11 -39.39
CA ASP A 57 -16.23 -40.36 -39.03
C ASP A 57 -14.66 -40.21 -38.93
N LEU A 58 -13.99 -41.27 -38.47
CA LEU A 58 -12.64 -41.32 -37.82
C LEU A 58 -11.36 -41.46 -38.69
N GLU A 59 -10.23 -41.15 -38.02
CA GLU A 59 -8.86 -41.75 -38.12
C GLU A 59 -7.81 -41.32 -39.19
N SER A 60 -6.57 -41.37 -38.70
CA SER A 60 -5.25 -40.94 -39.17
C SER A 60 -4.85 -41.15 -40.64
N SER A 61 -4.15 -40.15 -41.21
CA SER A 61 -2.73 -40.31 -41.60
C SER A 61 -2.06 -39.01 -42.08
N SER A 62 -0.73 -39.00 -42.10
CA SER A 62 0.11 -37.82 -42.31
C SER A 62 0.16 -37.30 -43.75
N SER A 63 0.22 -35.98 -43.89
CA SER A 63 0.74 -35.32 -45.10
C SER A 63 1.33 -33.95 -44.76
N VAL A 64 2.66 -33.86 -44.74
CA VAL A 64 3.36 -32.59 -44.55
C VAL A 64 3.02 -31.61 -45.68
N ARG A 65 2.46 -30.46 -45.30
CA ARG A 65 2.38 -29.28 -46.15
C ARG A 65 2.91 -28.09 -45.37
N ALA A 66 4.09 -27.63 -45.77
CA ALA A 66 4.57 -26.33 -45.36
C ALA A 66 3.66 -25.28 -46.02
N SER A 67 2.83 -24.64 -45.20
CA SER A 67 1.98 -23.53 -45.58
C SER A 67 2.26 -22.39 -44.62
N SER A 68 2.89 -21.35 -45.15
CA SER A 68 3.09 -20.02 -44.57
C SER A 68 2.31 -19.79 -43.28
N SER A 69 3.00 -19.79 -42.14
CA SER A 69 2.47 -19.10 -40.97
C SER A 69 2.32 -17.63 -41.37
N SER A 70 1.15 -17.05 -41.16
CA SER A 70 1.12 -15.68 -40.69
C SER A 70 1.90 -15.66 -39.38
N GLU A 71 2.71 -14.63 -39.18
CA GLU A 71 3.23 -14.31 -37.85
C GLU A 71 2.05 -13.67 -37.11
N GLU A 72 1.20 -14.52 -36.51
CA GLU A 72 0.38 -14.10 -35.38
C GLU A 72 1.38 -13.60 -34.33
N VAL A 73 1.42 -12.28 -34.12
CA VAL A 73 2.43 -11.68 -33.25
C VAL A 73 2.10 -12.04 -31.81
N ASP A 74 2.90 -12.95 -31.27
CA ASP A 74 2.79 -13.37 -29.87
C ASP A 74 3.31 -12.24 -28.97
N PHE A 75 2.40 -11.59 -28.24
CA PHE A 75 2.73 -10.44 -27.39
C PHE A 75 3.54 -10.83 -26.12
N GLU A 76 3.77 -12.13 -25.92
CA GLU A 76 4.57 -12.76 -24.86
C GLU A 76 6.11 -12.60 -25.00
N GLU A 77 6.66 -11.86 -25.98
CA GLU A 77 8.13 -11.75 -26.14
C GLU A 77 8.80 -10.89 -25.05
N PHE A 78 9.07 -11.51 -23.90
CA PHE A 78 10.08 -11.09 -22.92
C PHE A 78 11.49 -11.12 -23.55
N ASN A 79 12.40 -10.25 -23.09
CA ASN A 79 13.74 -10.17 -23.65
C ASN A 79 14.54 -11.49 -23.49
N PRO A 80 14.87 -12.23 -24.57
CA PRO A 80 15.51 -13.54 -24.50
C PRO A 80 16.98 -13.51 -24.08
N ALA A 81 17.57 -12.31 -23.90
CA ALA A 81 18.89 -12.14 -23.31
C ALA A 81 18.87 -12.07 -21.77
N ILE A 82 17.69 -12.07 -21.14
CA ILE A 82 17.50 -11.94 -19.69
C ILE A 82 17.13 -13.30 -19.07
N SER A 83 17.76 -13.63 -17.94
CA SER A 83 17.44 -14.83 -17.16
C SER A 83 16.38 -14.51 -16.10
N TYR A 84 15.11 -14.65 -16.48
CA TYR A 84 13.97 -14.49 -15.57
C TYR A 84 13.86 -15.66 -14.58
N SER A 85 13.31 -15.36 -13.40
CA SER A 85 12.74 -16.35 -12.48
C SER A 85 11.20 -16.36 -12.59
N ASP A 86 10.58 -17.44 -12.12
CA ASP A 86 9.12 -17.59 -12.06
C ASP A 86 8.62 -17.47 -10.61
N PHE A 87 7.94 -16.39 -10.29
CA PHE A 87 7.10 -16.29 -9.10
C PHE A 87 5.69 -16.82 -9.39
N LYS A 88 4.99 -17.31 -8.36
CA LYS A 88 3.59 -17.70 -8.45
C LYS A 88 2.85 -17.13 -7.23
N ASP A 89 1.87 -16.27 -7.48
CA ASP A 89 1.00 -15.77 -6.42
C ASP A 89 0.11 -16.93 -5.92
N SER A 90 0.07 -17.13 -4.61
CA SER A 90 -0.74 -18.18 -3.98
C SER A 90 -2.24 -17.85 -3.96
N ARG A 91 -2.60 -16.57 -4.10
CA ARG A 91 -3.96 -16.05 -3.89
C ARG A 91 -4.88 -16.31 -5.09
N ASP A 92 -4.36 -16.13 -6.31
CA ASP A 92 -5.08 -16.36 -7.58
C ASP A 92 -4.50 -17.51 -8.42
N ASN A 93 -3.28 -17.97 -8.13
CA ASN A 93 -2.46 -18.91 -8.91
C ASN A 93 -1.79 -18.34 -10.17
N LYS A 94 -1.87 -17.03 -10.46
CA LYS A 94 -1.15 -16.40 -11.57
C LYS A 94 0.37 -16.50 -11.35
N ARG A 95 1.08 -16.62 -12.45
CA ARG A 95 2.55 -16.61 -12.50
C ARG A 95 3.02 -15.27 -13.01
N TYR A 96 4.14 -14.82 -12.47
CA TYR A 96 4.79 -13.57 -12.87
C TYR A 96 6.28 -13.86 -13.08
N LYS A 97 6.85 -13.34 -14.17
CA LYS A 97 8.29 -13.29 -14.38
C LYS A 97 8.90 -12.26 -13.43
N THR A 98 10.07 -12.59 -12.91
CA THR A 98 10.80 -11.72 -11.97
C THR A 98 12.25 -11.60 -12.40
N VAL A 99 12.85 -10.43 -12.13
CA VAL A 99 14.19 -10.06 -12.58
C VAL A 99 14.90 -9.22 -11.54
N THR A 100 16.18 -9.51 -11.31
CA THR A 100 17.03 -8.71 -10.41
C THR A 100 17.62 -7.52 -11.16
N ILE A 101 17.45 -6.31 -10.63
CA ILE A 101 18.03 -5.08 -11.17
C ILE A 101 18.69 -4.32 -10.02
N GLY A 102 19.99 -4.03 -10.15
CA GLY A 102 20.80 -3.57 -9.02
C GLY A 102 20.86 -4.64 -7.93
N ASN A 103 20.35 -4.31 -6.74
CA ASN A 103 20.23 -5.25 -5.61
C ASN A 103 18.79 -5.78 -5.42
N GLN A 104 17.81 -5.24 -6.13
CA GLN A 104 16.39 -5.50 -5.89
C GLN A 104 15.85 -6.59 -6.82
N LEU A 105 14.97 -7.46 -6.33
CA LEU A 105 14.21 -8.41 -7.16
C LEU A 105 12.83 -7.82 -7.49
N TRP A 106 12.57 -7.58 -8.77
CA TRP A 106 11.35 -6.94 -9.25
C TRP A 106 10.44 -7.92 -10.00
N MET A 107 9.13 -7.66 -10.00
CA MET A 107 8.25 -8.19 -11.04
C MET A 107 8.58 -7.55 -12.40
N ALA A 108 8.76 -8.38 -13.43
CA ALA A 108 8.95 -7.95 -14.82
C ALA A 108 7.61 -7.67 -15.54
N GLU A 109 6.51 -7.77 -14.81
CA GLU A 109 5.15 -7.58 -15.28
C GLU A 109 4.43 -6.61 -14.34
N ASN A 110 3.27 -6.13 -14.76
CA ASN A 110 2.36 -5.41 -13.87
C ASN A 110 1.51 -6.41 -13.09
N LEU A 111 1.20 -6.09 -11.84
CA LEU A 111 0.36 -6.95 -11.01
C LEU A 111 -1.05 -7.05 -11.62
N ASN A 112 -1.63 -8.25 -11.59
CA ASN A 112 -2.97 -8.54 -12.10
C ASN A 112 -3.83 -9.30 -11.06
N TYR A 113 -3.58 -9.06 -9.77
CA TYR A 113 -4.42 -9.60 -8.70
C TYR A 113 -5.68 -8.76 -8.54
N LYS A 114 -6.86 -9.39 -8.51
CA LYS A 114 -8.14 -8.67 -8.52
C LYS A 114 -8.55 -8.17 -7.13
N SER A 115 -8.40 -6.87 -6.88
CA SER A 115 -8.92 -6.18 -5.70
C SER A 115 -10.30 -5.54 -5.93
N SER A 116 -10.92 -5.01 -4.87
CA SER A 116 -12.23 -4.34 -4.92
C SER A 116 -12.25 -3.08 -5.80
N ASN A 117 -11.17 -2.30 -5.78
CA ASN A 117 -10.99 -1.10 -6.60
C ASN A 117 -9.84 -1.32 -7.62
N SER A 118 -9.92 -2.44 -8.35
CA SER A 118 -9.06 -2.74 -9.50
C SER A 118 -9.86 -2.78 -10.80
N PHE A 119 -9.27 -2.30 -11.89
CA PHE A 119 -9.88 -2.27 -13.23
C PHE A 119 -8.87 -2.70 -14.29
N CYS A 120 -9.32 -3.49 -15.26
CA CYS A 120 -8.59 -3.69 -16.51
C CYS A 120 -8.79 -2.48 -17.42
N TYR A 121 -7.82 -2.14 -18.27
CA TYR A 121 -7.99 -1.03 -19.21
C TYR A 121 -9.20 -1.29 -20.12
N ASP A 122 -9.99 -0.25 -20.40
CA ASP A 122 -11.24 -0.34 -21.20
C ASP A 122 -12.32 -1.29 -20.63
N ASP A 123 -12.23 -1.68 -19.36
CA ASP A 123 -13.03 -2.72 -18.70
C ASP A 123 -12.97 -4.11 -19.39
N LYS A 124 -11.92 -4.36 -20.21
CA LYS A 124 -11.70 -5.62 -20.94
C LYS A 124 -10.78 -6.55 -20.16
N THR A 125 -11.18 -7.81 -19.92
CA THR A 125 -10.35 -8.81 -19.23
C THR A 125 -9.00 -9.05 -19.88
N ASP A 126 -8.97 -9.01 -21.20
CA ASP A 126 -7.80 -9.45 -21.97
C ASP A 126 -6.66 -8.42 -21.79
N ASN A 127 -7.00 -7.13 -21.70
CA ASN A 127 -6.09 -6.05 -21.33
C ASN A 127 -5.46 -6.21 -19.93
N CYS A 128 -6.11 -6.93 -18.99
CA CYS A 128 -5.51 -7.24 -17.69
C CYS A 128 -4.41 -8.30 -17.80
N GLU A 129 -4.51 -9.22 -18.77
CA GLU A 129 -3.46 -10.22 -19.00
C GLU A 129 -2.24 -9.60 -19.66
N ASP A 130 -2.45 -8.70 -20.64
CA ASP A 130 -1.38 -7.97 -21.34
C ASP A 130 -0.71 -6.88 -20.46
N TYR A 131 -1.51 -5.98 -19.85
CA TYR A 131 -1.02 -4.74 -19.22
C TYR A 131 -1.08 -4.75 -17.68
N GLY A 132 -1.58 -5.83 -17.07
CA GLY A 132 -1.94 -5.87 -15.65
C GLY A 132 -3.15 -5.00 -15.31
N ALA A 133 -3.51 -4.97 -14.03
CA ALA A 133 -4.63 -4.18 -13.54
C ALA A 133 -4.23 -2.76 -13.12
N LEU A 134 -5.20 -1.86 -13.12
CA LEU A 134 -5.10 -0.48 -12.65
C LEU A 134 -5.80 -0.36 -11.28
N TYR A 135 -5.05 0.10 -10.28
CA TYR A 135 -5.46 0.11 -8.87
C TYR A 135 -5.66 1.53 -8.32
N TYR A 136 -6.70 1.68 -7.50
CA TYR A 136 -6.82 2.82 -6.57
C TYR A 136 -5.64 2.79 -5.58
N TRP A 137 -5.10 3.95 -5.20
CA TRP A 137 -3.89 3.99 -4.35
C TRP A 137 -4.08 3.34 -2.98
N GLY A 138 -5.29 3.41 -2.39
CA GLY A 138 -5.57 2.74 -1.11
C GLY A 138 -5.59 1.21 -1.23
N ASP A 139 -6.07 0.65 -2.34
CA ASP A 139 -5.92 -0.79 -2.61
C ASP A 139 -4.45 -1.13 -2.92
N ALA A 140 -3.72 -0.22 -3.57
CA ALA A 140 -2.37 -0.47 -4.08
C ALA A 140 -1.33 -0.75 -2.98
N GLN A 141 -1.52 -0.27 -1.74
CA GLN A 141 -0.59 -0.53 -0.63
C GLN A 141 -0.49 -2.03 -0.33
N ASP A 142 -1.64 -2.68 -0.13
CA ASP A 142 -1.72 -4.06 0.39
C ASP A 142 -1.96 -5.11 -0.70
N VAL A 143 -1.99 -4.71 -1.98
CA VAL A 143 -2.35 -5.61 -3.09
C VAL A 143 -1.21 -6.55 -3.51
N CYS A 144 0.04 -6.22 -3.19
CA CYS A 144 1.17 -7.09 -3.48
C CYS A 144 1.11 -8.40 -2.64
N PRO A 145 1.61 -9.53 -3.16
CA PRO A 145 1.57 -10.81 -2.46
C PRO A 145 2.68 -10.93 -1.42
N ASP A 146 2.42 -11.62 -0.30
CA ASP A 146 3.32 -11.77 0.84
C ASP A 146 4.78 -12.09 0.43
N GLY A 147 5.76 -11.38 1.00
CA GLY A 147 7.14 -11.37 0.51
C GLY A 147 7.41 -10.34 -0.59
N TRP A 148 6.41 -9.56 -0.99
CA TRP A 148 6.50 -8.44 -1.94
C TRP A 148 5.59 -7.30 -1.48
N HIS A 149 6.00 -6.06 -1.75
CA HIS A 149 5.26 -4.86 -1.38
C HIS A 149 5.19 -3.83 -2.51
N LEU A 150 4.38 -2.78 -2.31
CA LEU A 150 4.31 -1.62 -3.22
C LEU A 150 5.60 -0.78 -3.06
N PRO A 151 6.47 -0.66 -4.08
CA PRO A 151 7.78 -0.07 -3.91
C PRO A 151 7.70 1.39 -3.49
N SER A 152 8.61 1.77 -2.60
CA SER A 152 8.80 3.17 -2.20
C SER A 152 9.51 3.99 -3.28
N LYS A 153 9.43 5.31 -3.12
CA LYS A 153 10.09 6.35 -3.92
C LYS A 153 11.61 6.14 -3.97
N ASP A 154 12.19 5.66 -2.88
CA ASP A 154 13.63 5.47 -2.75
C ASP A 154 14.06 4.16 -3.42
N GLU A 155 13.26 3.09 -3.33
CA GLU A 155 13.50 1.87 -4.11
C GLU A 155 13.34 2.07 -5.61
N TRP A 156 12.31 2.83 -6.02
CA TRP A 156 12.18 3.30 -7.40
C TRP A 156 13.41 4.12 -7.84
N GLN A 157 13.98 4.95 -6.95
CA GLN A 157 15.20 5.72 -7.23
C GLN A 157 16.44 4.83 -7.36
N GLU A 158 16.61 3.82 -6.49
CA GLU A 158 17.67 2.82 -6.60
C GLU A 158 17.61 2.05 -7.93
N LEU A 159 16.41 1.66 -8.37
CA LEU A 159 16.20 1.06 -9.69
C LEU A 159 16.69 1.99 -10.82
N PHE A 160 16.34 3.28 -10.78
CA PHE A 160 16.77 4.23 -11.80
C PHE A 160 18.28 4.49 -11.74
N ASP A 161 18.89 4.54 -10.57
CA ASP A 161 20.32 4.75 -10.38
C ASP A 161 21.14 3.54 -10.84
N ALA A 162 20.66 2.30 -10.59
CA ALA A 162 21.25 1.07 -11.11
C ALA A 162 21.17 0.96 -12.65
N VAL A 163 20.17 1.58 -13.27
CA VAL A 163 19.98 1.65 -14.73
C VAL A 163 20.77 2.81 -15.37
N GLY A 164 21.00 3.89 -14.62
CA GLY A 164 21.73 5.08 -15.04
C GLY A 164 20.97 5.96 -16.03
N SER A 165 21.67 6.52 -17.04
CA SER A 165 21.07 7.44 -18.04
C SER A 165 19.84 6.83 -18.74
N ASP A 166 18.90 7.66 -19.20
CA ASP A 166 17.79 7.21 -20.06
C ASP A 166 17.01 5.98 -19.50
N PRO A 167 16.66 5.96 -18.18
CA PRO A 167 16.10 4.76 -17.57
C PRO A 167 14.76 4.36 -18.18
N GLY A 168 13.95 5.32 -18.63
CA GLY A 168 12.72 5.07 -19.37
C GLY A 168 12.96 4.30 -20.68
N LYS A 169 13.94 4.70 -21.51
CA LYS A 169 14.26 3.98 -22.76
C LYS A 169 14.90 2.60 -22.52
N LYS A 170 15.53 2.39 -21.36
CA LYS A 170 16.14 1.11 -20.97
C LYS A 170 15.15 0.12 -20.34
N LEU A 171 14.12 0.61 -19.65
CA LEU A 171 13.14 -0.18 -18.90
C LEU A 171 11.83 -0.41 -19.68
N LYS A 172 11.47 0.48 -20.62
CA LYS A 172 10.33 0.26 -21.54
C LYS A 172 10.52 -1.02 -22.35
N ALA A 173 9.41 -1.73 -22.55
CA ALA A 173 9.28 -2.86 -23.47
C ALA A 173 9.63 -2.44 -24.91
N THR A 174 9.99 -3.41 -25.75
CA THR A 174 10.32 -3.23 -27.17
C THR A 174 9.11 -2.98 -28.08
N PHE A 175 7.89 -3.08 -27.53
CA PHE A 175 6.59 -2.89 -28.19
C PHE A 175 5.61 -2.15 -27.24
N SER A 176 4.40 -1.88 -27.72
CA SER A 176 3.31 -1.17 -27.01
C SER A 176 3.49 0.35 -26.84
N TRP A 177 4.49 0.99 -27.44
CA TRP A 177 4.63 2.45 -27.41
C TRP A 177 4.53 3.09 -28.80
N ASP A 178 3.66 4.10 -28.91
CA ASP A 178 3.48 4.94 -30.09
C ASP A 178 4.70 5.86 -30.37
N ASP A 179 4.69 6.57 -31.51
CA ASP A 179 5.69 7.57 -31.92
C ASP A 179 7.17 7.07 -31.89
N ASP A 180 7.42 5.82 -32.28
CA ASP A 180 8.72 5.11 -32.15
C ASP A 180 9.28 5.12 -30.69
N GLY A 181 8.39 5.31 -29.72
CA GLY A 181 8.68 5.49 -28.30
C GLY A 181 9.20 4.24 -27.59
N ASN A 182 9.08 3.08 -28.23
CA ASN A 182 9.44 1.75 -27.71
C ASN A 182 10.83 1.73 -27.06
N GLY A 183 10.95 1.04 -25.93
CA GLY A 183 12.22 0.89 -25.23
C GLY A 183 13.16 -0.11 -25.87
N THR A 184 14.16 -0.50 -25.09
CA THR A 184 15.15 -1.53 -25.45
C THR A 184 15.07 -2.75 -24.54
N ASP A 185 14.16 -2.74 -23.56
CA ASP A 185 14.02 -3.69 -22.46
C ASP A 185 15.35 -4.28 -21.93
N LYS A 186 16.36 -3.42 -21.79
CA LYS A 186 17.76 -3.85 -21.58
C LYS A 186 17.95 -4.64 -20.28
N TYR A 187 17.06 -4.46 -19.31
CA TYR A 187 17.09 -5.10 -17.99
C TYR A 187 15.94 -6.09 -17.80
N GLY A 188 15.15 -6.36 -18.84
CA GLY A 188 14.02 -7.28 -18.80
C GLY A 188 12.81 -6.79 -17.99
N PHE A 189 12.79 -5.52 -17.59
CA PHE A 189 11.73 -4.95 -16.77
C PHE A 189 10.40 -4.84 -17.53
N ARG A 190 10.40 -4.74 -18.87
CA ARG A 190 9.19 -4.76 -19.74
C ARG A 190 8.08 -3.80 -19.24
N VAL A 191 8.34 -2.49 -19.24
CA VAL A 191 7.25 -1.49 -19.03
C VAL A 191 6.43 -1.36 -20.32
N LEU A 192 5.16 -1.75 -20.25
CA LEU A 192 4.14 -1.59 -21.29
C LEU A 192 3.32 -0.32 -21.03
N ALA A 193 2.80 0.31 -22.08
CA ALA A 193 2.02 1.55 -22.01
C ALA A 193 0.57 1.31 -21.54
N SER A 194 0.42 0.95 -20.27
CA SER A 194 -0.85 0.57 -19.63
C SER A 194 -1.86 1.71 -19.42
N GLY A 195 -1.50 2.95 -19.76
CA GLY A 195 -2.34 4.13 -19.55
C GLY A 195 -2.69 4.38 -18.08
N TYR A 196 -3.89 4.89 -17.82
CA TYR A 196 -4.52 4.98 -16.50
C TYR A 196 -6.04 5.17 -16.62
N LYS A 197 -6.77 5.01 -15.50
CA LYS A 197 -8.23 5.28 -15.44
C LYS A 197 -8.52 6.47 -14.53
N LYS A 198 -9.18 7.51 -15.06
CA LYS A 198 -9.64 8.68 -14.27
C LYS A 198 -11.16 8.72 -14.24
N GLY A 199 -11.75 8.45 -13.07
CA GLY A 199 -13.19 8.29 -12.93
C GLY A 199 -13.71 7.12 -13.78
N ASN A 200 -14.45 7.46 -14.84
CA ASN A 200 -15.01 6.49 -15.80
C ASN A 200 -14.28 6.48 -17.16
N GLU A 201 -13.22 7.28 -17.31
CA GLU A 201 -12.46 7.37 -18.57
C GLU A 201 -11.15 6.60 -18.44
N PHE A 202 -10.81 5.83 -19.48
CA PHE A 202 -9.50 5.20 -19.68
C PHE A 202 -8.70 6.05 -20.66
N LEU A 203 -7.45 6.35 -20.33
CA LEU A 203 -6.66 7.39 -20.99
C LEU A 203 -5.20 6.97 -21.15
N GLU A 204 -4.57 7.46 -22.22
CA GLU A 204 -3.13 7.38 -22.52
C GLU A 204 -2.54 5.95 -22.60
N GLN A 205 -3.33 4.92 -22.94
CA GLN A 205 -2.77 3.67 -23.47
C GLN A 205 -1.93 3.97 -24.72
N ASP A 206 -0.89 3.17 -24.96
CA ASP A 206 0.10 3.31 -26.04
C ASP A 206 1.01 4.57 -25.97
N ASP A 207 0.63 5.66 -25.31
CA ASP A 207 1.52 6.79 -24.99
C ASP A 207 2.20 6.66 -23.61
N TYR A 208 1.45 6.37 -22.54
CA TYR A 208 1.96 6.40 -21.16
C TYR A 208 1.89 5.06 -20.43
N ALA A 209 2.82 4.87 -19.49
CA ALA A 209 2.64 3.97 -18.36
C ALA A 209 2.81 4.76 -17.06
N SER A 210 2.03 4.43 -16.03
CA SER A 210 2.13 5.10 -14.74
C SER A 210 2.00 4.12 -13.58
N PHE A 211 2.89 4.30 -12.60
CA PHE A 211 3.04 3.42 -11.44
C PHE A 211 2.81 4.16 -10.15
N TRP A 212 2.25 3.48 -9.16
CA TRP A 212 2.20 3.97 -7.78
C TRP A 212 3.53 3.77 -7.04
N SER A 213 3.72 4.64 -6.05
CA SER A 213 4.67 4.53 -4.95
C SER A 213 3.87 4.32 -3.66
N SER A 214 4.42 3.64 -2.66
CA SER A 214 3.80 3.55 -1.33
C SER A 214 3.79 4.88 -0.58
N ASP A 215 4.65 5.83 -0.95
CA ASP A 215 4.72 7.17 -0.34
C ASP A 215 3.47 8.02 -0.57
N GLU A 216 2.85 8.44 0.53
CA GLU A 216 1.96 9.59 0.54
C GLU A 216 2.72 10.88 0.24
N PHE A 217 2.04 11.87 -0.34
CA PHE A 217 2.51 13.25 -0.42
C PHE A 217 1.58 14.20 0.34
N ASP A 218 0.27 14.03 0.20
CA ASP A 218 -0.75 14.69 1.02
C ASP A 218 -2.04 13.86 1.04
N LEU A 219 -3.01 14.28 1.87
CA LEU A 219 -4.31 13.61 2.06
C LEU A 219 -5.06 13.26 0.76
N LYS A 220 -4.77 13.92 -0.36
CA LYS A 220 -5.38 13.69 -1.69
C LYS A 220 -4.41 13.09 -2.71
N ASN A 221 -3.10 13.22 -2.52
CA ASN A 221 -2.10 12.90 -3.54
C ASN A 221 -1.01 11.94 -3.02
N ALA A 222 -0.55 11.05 -3.89
CA ALA A 222 0.56 10.15 -3.63
C ALA A 222 1.68 10.31 -4.67
N ILE A 223 2.87 9.81 -4.34
CA ILE A 223 3.99 9.77 -5.28
C ILE A 223 3.70 8.71 -6.35
N SER A 224 4.05 9.04 -7.58
CA SER A 224 3.84 8.21 -8.75
C SER A 224 4.92 8.44 -9.80
N TRP A 225 5.18 7.43 -10.61
CA TRP A 225 6.16 7.49 -11.69
C TRP A 225 5.45 7.41 -13.03
N ARG A 226 5.93 8.17 -14.03
CA ARG A 226 5.40 8.15 -15.40
C ARG A 226 6.51 7.93 -16.41
N PHE A 227 6.29 6.94 -17.29
CA PHE A 227 7.00 6.71 -18.54
C PHE A 227 6.11 7.22 -19.68
N THR A 228 6.70 7.81 -20.72
CA THR A 228 5.96 8.31 -21.90
C THR A 228 6.63 7.83 -23.19
N SER A 229 5.92 7.78 -24.31
CA SER A 229 6.47 7.44 -25.64
C SER A 229 7.71 8.29 -25.97
N THR A 230 7.52 9.61 -25.91
CA THR A 230 8.42 10.70 -26.31
C THR A 230 9.62 10.96 -25.39
N ASP A 231 9.69 10.33 -24.20
CA ASP A 231 10.78 10.56 -23.23
C ASP A 231 11.67 9.30 -23.07
N GLY A 232 12.96 9.56 -22.84
CA GLY A 232 13.94 8.56 -22.46
C GLY A 232 14.12 8.44 -20.93
N GLY A 233 13.73 9.46 -20.17
CA GLY A 233 13.73 9.46 -18.71
C GLY A 233 12.46 8.84 -18.10
N VAL A 234 12.36 8.93 -16.77
CA VAL A 234 11.14 8.65 -16.01
C VAL A 234 10.81 9.90 -15.18
N ARG A 235 9.54 10.28 -15.13
CA ARG A 235 9.11 11.50 -14.43
C ARG A 235 8.44 11.13 -13.11
N LYS A 236 9.00 11.60 -11.98
CA LYS A 236 8.28 11.63 -10.69
C LYS A 236 7.14 12.63 -10.78
N ASN A 237 5.95 12.25 -10.31
CA ASN A 237 4.78 13.11 -10.22
C ASN A 237 4.10 12.90 -8.87
N THR A 238 3.48 13.96 -8.37
CA THR A 238 2.49 13.90 -7.27
C THR A 238 1.11 13.94 -7.93
N LEU A 239 0.28 12.90 -7.74
CA LEU A 239 -1.00 12.77 -8.45
C LEU A 239 -2.13 12.30 -7.52
N GLU A 240 -3.36 12.68 -7.88
CA GLU A 240 -4.57 12.34 -7.11
C GLU A 240 -4.68 10.82 -6.89
N LYS A 241 -4.82 10.40 -5.62
CA LYS A 241 -5.01 9.00 -5.20
C LYS A 241 -6.21 8.33 -5.87
N SER A 242 -7.17 9.12 -6.35
CA SER A 242 -8.42 8.75 -7.05
C SER A 242 -8.24 8.21 -8.48
N ILE A 243 -7.05 8.32 -9.07
CA ILE A 243 -6.75 7.90 -10.43
C ILE A 243 -6.08 6.52 -10.39
N TYR A 244 -6.59 5.54 -11.14
CA TYR A 244 -6.11 4.16 -11.04
C TYR A 244 -4.87 3.97 -11.90
N ARG A 245 -3.83 3.32 -11.34
CA ARG A 245 -2.50 3.14 -11.97
C ARG A 245 -2.02 1.70 -11.84
N SER A 246 -1.07 1.30 -12.69
CA SER A 246 -0.44 -0.01 -12.57
C SER A 246 0.33 -0.13 -11.26
N VAL A 247 0.27 -1.31 -10.64
CA VAL A 247 1.15 -1.71 -9.55
C VAL A 247 2.20 -2.66 -10.11
N ARG A 248 3.42 -2.58 -9.58
CA ARG A 248 4.51 -3.48 -9.90
C ARG A 248 5.31 -3.70 -8.63
N CYS A 249 5.21 -4.90 -8.08
CA CYS A 249 5.78 -5.18 -6.77
C CYS A 249 7.29 -5.39 -6.86
N VAL A 250 7.98 -4.96 -5.81
CA VAL A 250 9.36 -5.33 -5.50
C VAL A 250 9.33 -6.38 -4.39
N ASN A 251 10.29 -7.30 -4.39
CA ASN A 251 10.40 -8.34 -3.39
C ASN A 251 11.06 -7.78 -2.13
N ASP A 252 10.62 -8.25 -0.97
CA ASP A 252 11.15 -7.86 0.34
C ASP A 252 12.64 -8.15 0.49
N ARG A 253 13.20 -9.04 -0.34
CA ARG A 253 14.61 -9.44 -0.29
C ARG A 253 15.52 -8.67 -1.21
N SER A 254 16.58 -8.10 -0.64
CA SER A 254 17.76 -7.69 -1.38
C SER A 254 18.61 -8.91 -1.78
N VAL A 255 19.14 -8.89 -3.00
CA VAL A 255 19.76 -10.05 -3.67
C VAL A 255 21.29 -10.09 -3.50
N ASN A 256 21.90 -9.01 -2.99
CA ASN A 256 23.36 -8.88 -2.80
C ASN A 256 23.76 -8.58 -1.33
N SER A 257 22.80 -8.57 -0.40
CA SER A 257 22.99 -8.33 1.03
C SER A 257 23.49 -9.59 1.76
N LYS A 258 24.01 -9.42 2.98
CA LYS A 258 24.25 -10.56 3.91
C LYS A 258 22.91 -11.13 4.41
N TYR A 259 21.91 -10.26 4.51
CA TYR A 259 20.59 -10.48 5.09
C TYR A 259 19.54 -10.58 3.98
N ASP A 260 18.36 -11.09 4.28
CA ASP A 260 17.23 -11.03 3.34
C ASP A 260 16.77 -9.57 3.17
N VAL A 261 16.46 -8.88 4.28
CA VAL A 261 16.02 -7.49 4.35
C VAL A 261 17.17 -6.58 4.80
N GLU A 262 17.35 -5.41 4.18
CA GLU A 262 18.24 -4.35 4.69
C GLU A 262 17.53 -2.99 4.67
N VAL A 263 17.26 -2.43 5.84
CA VAL A 263 16.55 -1.14 6.01
C VAL A 263 17.47 -0.04 6.54
N MET A 264 17.08 1.23 6.31
CA MET A 264 17.85 2.38 6.80
C MET A 264 17.57 2.69 8.27
N THR A 265 16.30 2.57 8.70
CA THR A 265 15.86 2.82 10.08
C THR A 265 15.00 1.69 10.64
N SER A 266 14.80 1.65 11.95
CA SER A 266 13.85 0.71 12.58
C SER A 266 12.41 0.93 12.12
N SER A 267 12.01 2.18 11.87
CA SER A 267 10.69 2.50 11.31
C SER A 267 10.49 1.98 9.89
N ASP A 268 11.54 1.90 9.06
CA ASP A 268 11.46 1.28 7.73
C ASP A 268 11.16 -0.23 7.81
N LEU A 269 11.54 -0.92 8.89
CA LEU A 269 11.30 -2.36 9.05
C LEU A 269 9.80 -2.72 9.07
N SER A 270 8.94 -1.78 9.50
CA SER A 270 7.48 -1.95 9.51
C SER A 270 6.88 -2.24 8.11
N LYS A 271 7.59 -1.89 7.04
CA LYS A 271 7.21 -2.17 5.64
C LYS A 271 7.36 -3.65 5.27
N TYR A 272 8.14 -4.40 6.05
CA TYR A 272 8.54 -5.78 5.77
C TYR A 272 7.84 -6.73 6.76
N ALA A 273 6.70 -7.28 6.36
CA ALA A 273 5.86 -8.08 7.26
C ALA A 273 6.56 -9.37 7.72
N CYS A 274 6.78 -9.50 9.03
CA CYS A 274 7.07 -10.82 9.61
C CYS A 274 5.77 -11.64 9.69
N SER A 275 5.86 -12.93 9.38
CA SER A 275 4.73 -13.85 9.20
C SER A 275 5.22 -15.30 9.14
N GLU A 276 4.30 -16.28 9.18
CA GLU A 276 4.63 -17.69 8.93
C GLU A 276 5.38 -17.91 7.60
N LYS A 277 5.12 -17.07 6.59
CA LYS A 277 5.75 -17.15 5.25
C LYS A 277 7.12 -16.49 5.19
N THR A 278 7.37 -15.51 6.04
CA THR A 278 8.66 -14.79 6.14
C THR A 278 9.54 -15.31 7.28
N LYS A 279 9.05 -16.26 8.09
CA LYS A 279 9.78 -16.99 9.14
C LYS A 279 11.18 -17.43 8.72
N GLY A 280 12.17 -17.07 9.52
CA GLY A 280 13.58 -17.39 9.31
C GLY A 280 14.28 -16.53 8.27
N GLN A 281 13.61 -15.51 7.72
CA GLN A 281 14.31 -14.42 7.02
C GLN A 281 15.03 -13.53 8.04
N THR A 282 16.13 -12.93 7.59
CA THR A 282 17.00 -12.06 8.37
C THR A 282 16.86 -10.61 7.91
N ALA A 283 16.86 -9.66 8.85
CA ALA A 283 16.85 -8.23 8.59
C ALA A 283 18.08 -7.56 9.21
N TYR A 284 18.50 -6.44 8.62
CA TYR A 284 19.53 -5.57 9.19
C TYR A 284 19.14 -4.12 9.11
N ILE A 285 19.27 -3.42 10.24
CA ILE A 285 18.93 -2.01 10.39
C ILE A 285 20.21 -1.17 10.43
N LYS A 286 20.37 -0.24 9.47
CA LYS A 286 21.65 0.45 9.23
C LYS A 286 21.96 1.63 10.16
N ASP A 287 20.98 2.22 10.83
CA ASP A 287 21.20 3.33 11.78
C ASP A 287 21.61 2.84 13.18
N VAL A 288 21.07 1.70 13.62
CA VAL A 288 21.38 1.04 14.92
C VAL A 288 22.36 -0.14 14.81
N GLU A 289 22.76 -0.53 13.59
CA GLU A 289 23.62 -1.70 13.28
C GLU A 289 23.09 -3.05 13.81
N GLN A 290 21.77 -3.20 13.93
CA GLN A 290 21.10 -4.38 14.52
C GLN A 290 20.79 -5.48 13.50
N GLU A 291 21.00 -6.75 13.87
CA GLU A 291 20.67 -7.96 13.09
C GLU A 291 19.45 -8.66 13.70
N LEU A 292 18.33 -8.71 12.98
CA LEU A 292 17.07 -9.30 13.43
C LEU A 292 16.69 -10.54 12.59
N ILE A 293 15.80 -11.37 13.12
CA ILE A 293 15.25 -12.54 12.43
C ILE A 293 13.74 -12.62 12.65
N CYS A 294 12.99 -12.91 11.57
CA CYS A 294 11.55 -13.08 11.64
C CYS A 294 11.21 -14.42 12.30
N ALA A 295 10.69 -14.36 13.53
CA ALA A 295 10.40 -15.52 14.37
C ALA A 295 8.96 -15.46 14.91
N TYR A 296 8.54 -16.51 15.62
CA TYR A 296 7.24 -16.55 16.28
C TYR A 296 7.44 -16.22 17.76
N ASP A 297 6.77 -15.19 18.24
CA ASP A 297 6.68 -14.84 19.65
C ASP A 297 5.58 -15.70 20.29
N TYR A 298 5.88 -16.32 21.43
CA TYR A 298 4.96 -17.21 22.15
C TYR A 298 4.13 -16.51 23.23
N ASP A 299 4.53 -15.31 23.65
CA ASP A 299 3.83 -14.49 24.65
C ASP A 299 2.84 -13.51 23.97
N LEU A 300 3.14 -13.08 22.73
CA LEU A 300 2.27 -12.26 21.88
C LEU A 300 1.44 -13.06 20.86
N GLU A 301 1.67 -14.38 20.76
CA GLU A 301 1.04 -15.33 19.81
C GLU A 301 1.16 -14.97 18.30
N ASP A 302 2.08 -14.09 17.89
CA ASP A 302 2.25 -13.63 16.50
C ASP A 302 3.71 -13.68 15.99
N TYR A 303 3.91 -13.39 14.72
CA TYR A 303 5.21 -13.35 14.06
C TYR A 303 5.81 -11.94 14.05
N MET A 304 6.99 -11.77 14.66
CA MET A 304 7.71 -10.49 14.65
C MET A 304 9.23 -10.64 14.42
N TRP A 305 9.87 -9.52 14.09
CA TRP A 305 11.32 -9.41 13.98
C TRP A 305 11.91 -9.29 15.39
N MET A 306 12.72 -10.27 15.80
CA MET A 306 13.36 -10.33 17.11
C MET A 306 14.88 -10.50 16.98
N ASP A 307 15.65 -10.14 18.00
CA ASP A 307 17.07 -10.49 18.08
C ASP A 307 17.23 -12.02 18.26
N GLU A 308 18.32 -12.62 17.78
CA GLU A 308 18.52 -14.08 17.83
C GLU A 308 18.63 -14.61 19.29
N GLU A 309 18.99 -13.74 20.25
CA GLU A 309 19.10 -14.11 21.67
C GLU A 309 17.74 -14.24 22.38
N ASP A 310 16.68 -13.58 21.89
CA ASP A 310 15.35 -13.55 22.52
C ASP A 310 14.43 -14.69 22.07
N ILE A 311 14.85 -15.52 21.11
CA ILE A 311 14.04 -16.63 20.56
C ILE A 311 13.93 -17.79 21.58
N THR A 312 13.10 -17.63 22.58
CA THR A 312 12.81 -18.69 23.55
C THR A 312 11.75 -19.65 23.00
N PRO A 313 12.05 -20.96 22.80
CA PRO A 313 11.01 -21.95 22.59
C PRO A 313 10.26 -22.17 23.92
N PRO A 314 8.95 -22.44 23.90
CA PRO A 314 8.15 -22.58 25.12
C PRO A 314 8.75 -23.69 25.98
N SER A 315 9.15 -23.34 27.20
CA SER A 315 9.81 -24.28 28.10
C SER A 315 8.89 -25.47 28.34
N SER A 316 9.37 -26.68 28.05
CA SER A 316 8.61 -27.90 28.27
C SER A 316 8.53 -28.14 29.77
N SER A 317 7.43 -27.71 30.40
CA SER A 317 7.15 -27.87 31.82
C SER A 317 6.97 -29.36 32.14
N SER A 318 8.08 -30.03 32.47
CA SER A 318 8.03 -31.28 33.23
C SER A 318 7.50 -30.97 34.62
N SER A 319 6.26 -31.38 34.88
CA SER A 319 5.67 -31.39 36.21
C SER A 319 6.33 -32.49 37.03
N ASP A 320 7.52 -32.20 37.55
CA ASP A 320 8.18 -33.01 38.57
C ASP A 320 7.59 -32.61 39.94
N ASP A 321 6.47 -33.25 40.29
CA ASP A 321 5.79 -33.11 41.58
C ASP A 321 6.61 -33.81 42.70
N ASP A 322 7.68 -33.16 43.17
CA ASP A 322 8.44 -33.60 44.35
C ASP A 322 7.73 -33.13 45.65
N ASP A 323 6.74 -33.91 46.09
CA ASP A 323 6.27 -33.93 47.49
C ASP A 323 7.39 -34.44 48.42
N ASP A 324 7.83 -33.66 49.41
CA ASP A 324 8.36 -34.19 50.69
C ASP A 324 8.26 -33.12 51.81
N ASP A 325 7.74 -33.54 52.97
CA ASP A 325 7.37 -32.69 54.12
C ASP A 325 8.47 -32.61 55.22
N ASP A 326 8.19 -31.76 56.22
CA ASP A 326 8.60 -31.84 57.65
C ASP A 326 9.93 -31.24 58.19
N ASP A 327 9.76 -30.76 59.45
CA ASP A 327 10.67 -30.53 60.58
C ASP A 327 11.60 -29.28 60.69
N ASP A 328 11.14 -28.40 61.59
CA ASP A 328 11.77 -27.27 62.30
C ASP A 328 13.19 -27.51 62.90
N ASP A 329 14.00 -26.43 62.99
CA ASP A 329 14.59 -25.99 64.28
C ASP A 329 15.01 -24.49 64.26
N ASP A 330 15.14 -23.88 65.43
CA ASP A 330 15.23 -22.42 65.67
C ASP A 330 16.70 -21.90 65.72
N GLY A 331 16.98 -20.69 65.18
CA GLY A 331 18.36 -20.33 64.77
C GLY A 331 18.82 -18.86 64.87
N ASN A 332 18.09 -18.00 65.58
CA ASN A 332 18.34 -16.54 65.77
C ASN A 332 19.82 -16.07 65.83
N LEU A 333 20.20 -15.15 64.92
CA LEU A 333 21.23 -14.12 65.20
C LEU A 333 20.96 -12.80 64.44
N SER A 334 21.27 -11.66 65.06
CA SER A 334 20.90 -10.31 64.59
C SER A 334 22.08 -9.45 64.14
N SER A 335 21.95 -8.83 62.96
CA SER A 335 22.44 -7.48 62.56
C SER A 335 22.31 -7.33 61.03
N SER A 336 22.19 -6.16 60.39
CA SER A 336 21.78 -4.80 60.75
C SER A 336 21.96 -3.97 59.47
N SER A 337 20.88 -3.37 58.96
CA SER A 337 20.82 -2.08 58.26
C SER A 337 21.54 -1.81 56.91
N THR A 338 20.78 -1.15 56.02
CA THR A 338 21.15 -0.12 55.03
C THR A 338 21.94 -0.51 53.77
N LEU A 339 21.19 -0.67 52.68
CA LEU A 339 21.60 -0.28 51.32
C LEU A 339 21.77 1.26 51.24
N PRO A 340 22.67 1.80 50.40
CA PRO A 340 22.79 3.24 50.15
C PRO A 340 21.78 3.74 49.10
N SER A 341 21.45 5.03 49.18
CA SER A 341 20.44 5.70 48.35
C SER A 341 21.02 6.44 47.12
N SER A 342 20.17 6.55 46.09
CA SER A 342 20.08 7.60 45.05
C SER A 342 21.23 8.58 44.78
N SER A 343 21.57 8.74 43.49
CA SER A 343 22.24 9.91 42.91
C SER A 343 21.90 9.97 41.41
N SER A 344 20.83 10.64 40.99
CA SER A 344 20.82 12.08 40.63
C SER A 344 21.75 12.44 39.46
N VAL A 345 21.18 12.52 38.24
CA VAL A 345 21.74 13.29 37.12
C VAL A 345 20.85 14.50 36.91
N THR A 346 21.44 15.71 36.84
CA THR A 346 20.71 16.97 36.70
C THR A 346 20.71 17.46 35.25
N PRO A 347 19.58 17.95 34.71
CA PRO A 347 19.55 18.57 33.38
C PRO A 347 20.29 19.91 33.36
N ALA A 348 20.80 20.30 32.18
CA ALA A 348 21.51 21.56 31.96
C ALA A 348 20.80 22.40 30.87
N SER A 349 20.12 23.46 31.33
CA SER A 349 19.21 24.35 30.59
C SER A 349 19.75 25.02 29.31
N SER A 350 18.85 25.29 28.36
CA SER A 350 18.97 26.42 27.42
C SER A 350 17.65 27.17 27.13
N SER A 351 17.07 27.77 28.18
CA SER A 351 16.24 28.99 28.16
C SER A 351 15.04 29.11 27.20
N GLY A 352 13.84 28.82 27.73
CA GLY A 352 12.53 29.38 27.35
C GLY A 352 11.69 29.58 28.62
N ASP A 353 10.76 30.54 28.67
CA ASP A 353 10.07 30.95 29.92
C ASP A 353 8.53 30.96 29.78
N SER A 354 7.90 29.82 30.04
CA SER A 354 6.45 29.70 30.30
C SER A 354 6.09 28.31 30.83
N GLY A 355 5.76 28.21 32.13
CA GLY A 355 5.37 26.94 32.77
C GLY A 355 6.57 26.08 33.19
N SER A 356 6.40 25.31 34.28
CA SER A 356 7.39 24.35 34.76
C SER A 356 6.77 22.96 34.68
N TYR A 357 6.69 22.46 33.45
CA TYR A 357 6.32 21.07 33.15
C TYR A 357 7.51 20.15 33.44
N ASP A 358 7.23 18.89 33.76
CA ASP A 358 8.26 17.90 34.08
C ASP A 358 8.95 17.38 32.81
N LEU A 359 8.18 17.27 31.73
CA LEU A 359 8.63 16.98 30.36
C LEU A 359 8.27 18.13 29.41
N VAL A 360 9.11 18.36 28.41
CA VAL A 360 8.86 19.26 27.28
C VAL A 360 9.28 18.50 26.02
N LEU A 361 8.33 18.29 25.13
CA LEU A 361 8.44 17.47 23.92
C LEU A 361 8.19 18.34 22.68
N ASP A 362 8.86 18.04 21.57
CA ASP A 362 8.74 18.85 20.35
C ASP A 362 7.51 18.41 19.52
N GLU A 363 7.26 17.10 19.40
CA GLU A 363 6.10 16.54 18.67
C GLU A 363 5.34 15.51 19.54
N VAL A 364 4.04 15.31 19.27
CA VAL A 364 3.19 14.38 20.05
C VAL A 364 3.69 12.92 20.05
N ASP A 365 4.36 12.48 18.98
CA ASP A 365 4.89 11.12 18.88
C ASP A 365 6.06 10.86 19.86
N ASP A 366 6.76 11.90 20.33
CA ASP A 366 7.78 11.78 21.39
C ASP A 366 7.19 11.26 22.71
N LEU A 367 5.89 11.47 22.94
CA LEU A 367 5.18 11.03 24.15
C LEU A 367 5.17 9.49 24.26
N GLY A 368 5.23 8.77 23.13
CA GLY A 368 5.33 7.31 23.08
C GLY A 368 6.63 6.74 23.65
N VAL A 369 7.66 7.57 23.86
CA VAL A 369 8.90 7.18 24.57
C VAL A 369 8.69 7.13 26.09
N TYR A 370 7.66 7.83 26.59
CA TYR A 370 7.33 7.96 28.01
C TYR A 370 6.02 7.24 28.31
N ALA A 371 6.08 5.93 28.52
CA ALA A 371 4.93 5.16 29.01
C ALA A 371 4.36 5.80 30.29
N CYS A 372 3.03 5.92 30.35
CA CYS A 372 2.34 6.33 31.57
C CYS A 372 2.04 5.09 32.41
N ASP A 373 2.48 5.10 33.67
CA ASP A 373 2.36 4.00 34.63
C ASP A 373 2.29 4.53 36.08
N GLU A 374 2.27 3.63 37.06
CA GLU A 374 2.20 3.97 38.50
C GLU A 374 3.42 4.75 39.00
N ASP A 375 4.61 4.56 38.40
CA ASP A 375 5.82 5.33 38.76
C ASP A 375 5.81 6.75 38.13
N MET A 376 5.05 6.95 37.05
CA MET A 376 4.90 8.22 36.33
C MET A 376 3.65 9.04 36.72
N GLU A 377 2.77 8.54 37.60
CA GLU A 377 1.50 9.19 37.97
C GLU A 377 1.69 10.66 38.42
N GLY A 378 0.93 11.57 37.81
CA GLY A 378 0.96 13.01 38.09
C GLY A 378 2.07 13.79 37.38
N THR A 379 2.96 13.13 36.62
CA THR A 379 3.95 13.79 35.75
C THR A 379 3.25 14.64 34.69
N THR A 380 3.74 15.85 34.43
CA THR A 380 3.20 16.75 33.41
C THR A 380 4.13 16.90 32.20
N ALA A 381 3.58 16.78 30.99
CA ALA A 381 4.30 17.00 29.73
C ALA A 381 3.65 18.12 28.93
N TYR A 382 4.46 19.06 28.42
CA TYR A 382 4.04 20.03 27.40
C TYR A 382 4.53 19.60 26.02
N ILE A 383 3.64 19.65 25.04
CA ILE A 383 3.84 19.17 23.68
C ILE A 383 3.78 20.37 22.72
N ALA A 384 4.90 20.68 22.06
CA ALA A 384 5.11 21.98 21.43
C ALA A 384 4.46 22.17 20.05
N ASP A 385 4.25 21.11 19.27
CA ASP A 385 3.54 21.17 17.98
C ASP A 385 2.02 21.37 18.17
N LEU A 386 1.46 20.81 19.24
CA LEU A 386 0.04 20.90 19.59
C LEU A 386 -0.33 22.04 20.55
N ASP A 387 0.64 22.68 21.22
CA ASP A 387 0.46 23.70 22.26
C ASP A 387 -0.46 23.23 23.42
N VAL A 388 -0.28 21.97 23.84
CA VAL A 388 -1.11 21.27 24.84
C VAL A 388 -0.27 20.78 26.03
N VAL A 389 -0.92 20.62 27.19
CA VAL A 389 -0.33 20.06 28.40
C VAL A 389 -1.07 18.77 28.74
N VAL A 390 -0.37 17.65 28.83
CA VAL A 390 -0.93 16.37 29.29
C VAL A 390 -0.39 15.99 30.67
N VAL A 391 -1.16 15.19 31.40
CA VAL A 391 -0.79 14.61 32.69
C VAL A 391 -0.98 13.09 32.66
N CYS A 392 -0.03 12.34 33.17
CA CYS A 392 -0.15 10.90 33.35
C CYS A 392 -1.08 10.60 34.53
N THR A 393 -2.18 9.86 34.32
CA THR A 393 -3.14 9.49 35.37
C THR A 393 -3.84 8.17 35.05
N TYR A 394 -4.32 7.49 36.10
CA TYR A 394 -5.12 6.29 35.99
C TYR A 394 -6.56 6.59 35.51
N ASP A 395 -7.07 5.77 34.59
CA ASP A 395 -8.46 5.80 34.10
C ASP A 395 -9.31 4.73 34.82
N GLU A 396 -10.32 5.15 35.60
CA GLU A 396 -11.22 4.25 36.32
C GLU A 396 -12.25 3.52 35.41
N ASP A 397 -12.53 4.01 34.20
CA ASP A 397 -13.46 3.39 33.24
C ASP A 397 -12.74 2.39 32.31
N LEU A 398 -11.42 2.54 32.11
CA LEU A 398 -10.60 1.70 31.23
C LEU A 398 -9.59 0.78 31.95
N GLU A 399 -9.37 0.97 33.25
CA GLU A 399 -8.47 0.18 34.13
C GLU A 399 -6.96 0.22 33.74
N TYR A 400 -6.47 1.33 33.15
CA TYR A 400 -5.04 1.55 32.86
C TYR A 400 -4.60 3.02 33.02
N TYR A 401 -3.28 3.26 32.92
CA TYR A 401 -2.65 4.58 33.02
C TYR A 401 -2.45 5.21 31.63
N ASP A 402 -2.90 6.45 31.42
CA ASP A 402 -2.74 7.17 30.14
C ASP A 402 -2.48 8.68 30.32
N TRP A 403 -2.10 9.37 29.24
CA TRP A 403 -1.81 10.79 29.18
C TRP A 403 -3.05 11.62 28.78
N PHE A 404 -3.62 12.34 29.74
CA PHE A 404 -4.84 13.14 29.54
C PHE A 404 -4.56 14.64 29.45
N ASP A 405 -5.28 15.36 28.57
CA ASP A 405 -5.19 16.82 28.44
C ASP A 405 -5.62 17.51 29.75
N TYR A 406 -4.64 18.14 30.42
CA TYR A 406 -4.79 18.88 31.67
C TYR A 406 -5.68 20.13 31.53
N SER A 407 -6.03 20.50 30.28
CA SER A 407 -6.92 21.61 29.93
C SER A 407 -8.40 21.23 29.87
N ALA A 408 -8.74 19.93 29.87
CA ALA A 408 -10.10 19.42 29.73
C ALA A 408 -10.81 19.23 31.11
N PRO A 409 -12.01 19.80 31.31
CA PRO A 409 -12.75 19.76 32.59
C PRO A 409 -13.91 18.75 32.67
#